data_AF-A0A9X2IAX0-F1
#
_entry.id   AF-A0A9X2IAX0-F1
#
_cell.length_a   1.000
_cell.length_b   1.000
_cell.length_c   1.000
_cell.angle_alpha   90.00
_cell.angle_beta   90.00
_cell.angle_gamma   90.00
#
_symmetry.space_group_name_H-M   'P 1'
#
loop_
_entity.id
_entity.type
_entity.pdbx_description
1 polymer ?
#
loop_
_entity_poly.entity_id
_entity_poly.type
_entity_poly.pdbx_seq_one_letter_code
_entity_poly.pdbx_strand_id
1 'polypeptide(L)'
;MVPKPSFWKYSNLTLFKYNDAKPRDIQSLSDWNRLITAPDKCEYYINGTKLSDLRQEPFVSRKELKEFFKTTLFSQYKGDKLDALLENALDNFHQTGLQHATNFNTNLVSSNSVKCTDPLSRIDFTSTEDGVLVKEDNKYQEIVDKGKKRDLITDPNKYHARTTTQYSFTDKGYEIQSLEIDCPSREVADVFDKRDLWEKISQYISNLIADWKAGPEAESTGMSM
;
A
#
# COMPACT_ATOMS: atom_id res chain seq x y z
N MET A 1 -16.23 13.63 -18.22
CA MET A 1 -16.27 12.26 -18.82
C MET A 1 -16.53 11.34 -17.66
N VAL A 2 -17.65 10.62 -17.65
CA VAL A 2 -17.92 9.63 -16.59
C VAL A 2 -16.79 8.59 -16.62
N PRO A 3 -16.05 8.35 -15.52
CA PRO A 3 -15.09 7.27 -15.46
C PRO A 3 -15.83 5.97 -15.77
N LYS A 4 -15.42 5.24 -16.81
CA LYS A 4 -16.00 3.92 -17.05
C LYS A 4 -15.67 3.04 -15.84
N PRO A 5 -16.65 2.33 -15.24
CA PRO A 5 -16.35 1.36 -14.20
C PRO A 5 -15.25 0.41 -14.68
N SER A 6 -14.16 0.34 -13.92
CA SER A 6 -13.20 -0.73 -14.10
C SER A 6 -13.90 -2.02 -13.69
N PHE A 7 -14.09 -2.93 -14.64
CA PHE A 7 -14.66 -4.27 -14.40
C PHE A 7 -13.93 -4.97 -13.23
N TRP A 8 -12.65 -4.66 -13.05
CA TRP A 8 -11.74 -5.31 -12.12
C TRP A 8 -11.38 -4.46 -10.91
N LYS A 9 -12.22 -3.48 -10.56
CA LYS A 9 -12.10 -2.78 -9.28
C LYS A 9 -12.88 -3.53 -8.20
N TYR A 10 -12.21 -3.96 -7.14
CA TYR A 10 -12.85 -4.70 -6.05
C TYR A 10 -12.07 -4.66 -4.75
N SER A 11 -12.75 -4.94 -3.64
CA SER A 11 -12.12 -5.13 -2.34
C SER A 11 -11.93 -6.61 -2.04
N ASN A 12 -10.74 -7.02 -1.59
CA ASN A 12 -10.49 -8.41 -1.21
C ASN A 12 -9.49 -8.53 -0.05
N LEU A 13 -10.03 -8.55 1.16
CA LEU A 13 -9.23 -8.71 2.39
C LEU A 13 -8.53 -10.07 2.48
N THR A 14 -9.00 -11.11 1.78
CA THR A 14 -8.40 -12.46 1.86
C THR A 14 -7.03 -12.54 1.17
N LEU A 15 -6.68 -11.55 0.35
CA LEU A 15 -5.37 -11.44 -0.27
C LEU A 15 -4.33 -10.80 0.64
N PHE A 16 -4.73 -10.24 1.79
CA PHE A 16 -3.76 -9.74 2.74
C PHE A 16 -2.99 -10.90 3.37
N LYS A 17 -1.66 -10.84 3.27
CA LYS A 17 -0.78 -11.80 3.91
C LYS A 17 0.36 -11.08 4.58
N TYR A 18 0.27 -10.97 5.90
CA TYR A 18 1.40 -10.59 6.73
C TYR A 18 1.91 -11.85 7.44
N ASN A 19 3.16 -12.21 7.16
CA ASN A 19 3.85 -13.21 7.97
C ASN A 19 4.56 -12.45 9.10
N ASP A 20 4.12 -12.67 10.33
CA ASP A 20 4.70 -12.15 11.57
C ASP A 20 6.07 -12.81 11.86
N ALA A 21 6.95 -12.79 10.87
CA ALA A 21 8.32 -13.24 11.01
C ALA A 21 9.03 -12.16 11.83
N LYS A 22 9.18 -12.41 13.14
CA LYS A 22 9.97 -11.56 14.04
C LYS A 22 11.25 -11.10 13.32
N PRO A 23 11.44 -9.80 13.12
CA PRO A 23 12.59 -9.32 12.38
C PRO A 23 13.88 -9.73 13.11
N ARG A 24 14.96 -9.94 12.34
CA ARG A 24 16.29 -9.95 12.96
C ARG A 24 16.54 -8.56 13.54
N ASP A 25 17.20 -8.44 14.69
CA ASP A 25 17.31 -7.21 15.52
C ASP A 25 17.65 -5.90 14.78
N ILE A 26 18.24 -5.97 13.57
CA ILE A 26 18.76 -4.83 12.79
C ILE A 26 17.93 -4.55 11.53
N GLN A 27 16.96 -5.41 11.19
CA GLN A 27 16.30 -5.36 9.88
C GLN A 27 15.52 -4.06 9.65
N SER A 28 14.74 -3.63 10.64
CA SER A 28 13.98 -2.36 10.57
C SER A 28 14.90 -1.15 10.40
N LEU A 29 16.07 -1.12 11.08
CA LEU A 29 17.05 -0.05 10.92
C LEU A 29 17.60 0.01 9.48
N SER A 30 18.03 -1.14 8.96
CA SER A 30 18.56 -1.25 7.60
C SER A 30 17.52 -0.84 6.55
N ASP A 31 16.28 -1.26 6.72
CA ASP A 31 15.20 -0.98 5.78
C ASP A 31 14.84 0.50 5.75
N TRP A 32 14.71 1.14 6.91
CA TRP A 32 14.47 2.58 7.00
C TRP A 32 15.62 3.41 6.42
N ASN A 33 16.87 2.99 6.62
CA ASN A 33 18.04 3.63 6.00
C ASN A 33 18.04 3.53 4.47
N ARG A 34 17.58 2.39 3.93
CA ARG A 34 17.42 2.25 2.48
C ARG A 34 16.34 3.20 1.95
N LEU A 35 15.27 3.40 2.69
CA LEU A 35 14.16 4.27 2.27
C LEU A 35 14.56 5.76 2.27
N ILE A 36 15.45 6.17 3.17
CA ILE A 36 16.05 7.51 3.15
C ILE A 36 16.95 7.69 1.91
N THR A 37 17.74 6.67 1.56
CA THR A 37 18.80 6.77 0.53
C THR A 37 18.34 6.42 -0.89
N ALA A 38 17.16 5.80 -1.06
CA ALA A 38 16.60 5.43 -2.36
C ALA A 38 15.11 5.84 -2.49
N PRO A 39 14.79 7.14 -2.39
CA PRO A 39 13.41 7.63 -2.30
C PRO A 39 12.58 7.37 -3.56
N ASP A 40 13.21 7.21 -4.73
CA ASP A 40 12.52 7.14 -6.03
C ASP A 40 11.82 5.79 -6.29
N LYS A 41 12.14 4.75 -5.52
CA LYS A 41 11.54 3.41 -5.68
C LYS A 41 10.40 3.14 -4.70
N CYS A 42 10.46 3.75 -3.52
CA CYS A 42 9.45 3.60 -2.50
C CYS A 42 9.37 4.88 -1.67
N GLU A 43 8.25 5.58 -1.79
CA GLU A 43 8.05 6.87 -1.12
C GLU A 43 7.33 6.69 0.20
N TYR A 44 7.97 7.09 1.30
CA TYR A 44 7.34 7.10 2.62
C TYR A 44 6.92 8.53 2.97
N TYR A 45 5.70 8.66 3.47
CA TYR A 45 5.14 9.92 3.97
C TYR A 45 4.68 9.74 5.41
N ILE A 46 5.05 10.66 6.30
CA ILE A 46 4.57 10.70 7.69
C ILE A 46 3.80 12.00 7.86
N ASN A 47 2.50 11.89 8.16
CA ASN A 47 1.56 13.00 8.27
C ASN A 47 1.63 13.95 7.06
N GLY A 48 1.79 13.38 5.86
CA GLY A 48 1.88 14.12 4.59
C GLY A 48 3.26 14.68 4.24
N THR A 49 4.28 14.56 5.11
CA THR A 49 5.66 14.97 4.81
C THR A 49 6.50 13.78 4.36
N LYS A 50 7.28 13.91 3.28
CA LYS A 50 8.11 12.83 2.75
C LYS A 50 9.26 12.51 3.72
N LEU A 51 9.59 11.22 3.87
CA LEU A 51 10.64 10.75 4.79
C LEU A 51 12.00 11.40 4.50
N SER A 52 12.35 11.56 3.21
CA SER A 52 13.59 12.22 2.79
C SER A 52 13.69 13.68 3.23
N ASP A 53 12.56 14.34 3.46
CA ASP A 53 12.50 15.73 3.90
C ASP A 53 12.58 15.82 5.43
N LEU A 54 12.03 14.82 6.12
CA LEU A 54 12.10 14.67 7.58
C LEU A 54 13.50 14.25 8.04
N ARG A 55 14.23 13.53 7.19
CA ARG A 55 15.57 13.03 7.51
C ARG A 55 16.40 12.78 6.26
N GLN A 56 17.57 13.40 6.21
CA GLN A 56 18.52 13.28 5.09
C GLN A 56 19.64 12.27 5.37
N GLU A 57 20.00 12.06 6.64
CA GLU A 57 21.08 11.16 7.04
C GLU A 57 20.54 9.81 7.52
N PRO A 58 21.23 8.68 7.23
CA PRO A 58 20.86 7.38 7.80
C PRO A 58 20.84 7.39 9.34
N PHE A 59 20.02 6.54 9.94
CA PHE A 59 20.04 6.24 11.36
C PHE A 59 21.29 5.42 11.71
N VAL A 60 21.97 5.82 12.78
CA VAL A 60 23.16 5.16 13.32
C VAL A 60 22.79 3.98 14.23
N SER A 61 21.62 4.03 14.88
CA SER A 61 21.20 2.98 15.82
C SER A 61 19.68 2.79 15.89
N ARG A 62 19.24 1.63 16.39
CA ARG A 62 17.82 1.36 16.69
C ARG A 62 17.26 2.35 17.72
N LYS A 63 18.09 2.81 18.67
CA LYS A 63 17.71 3.86 19.63
C LYS A 63 17.38 5.18 18.94
N GLU A 64 18.18 5.56 17.94
CA GLU A 64 17.93 6.77 17.17
C GLU A 64 16.67 6.64 16.31
N LEU A 65 16.47 5.49 15.66
CA LEU A 65 15.23 5.20 14.94
C LEU A 65 14.00 5.26 15.86
N LYS A 66 14.10 4.70 17.06
CA LYS A 66 13.04 4.77 18.09
C LYS A 66 12.73 6.22 18.47
N GLU A 67 13.75 7.03 18.71
CA GLU A 67 13.54 8.45 19.04
C GLU A 67 12.91 9.21 17.87
N PHE A 68 13.29 8.90 16.63
CA PHE A 68 12.65 9.47 15.44
C PHE A 68 11.17 9.09 15.33
N PHE A 69 10.80 7.83 15.55
CA PHE A 69 9.39 7.42 15.61
C PHE A 69 8.64 8.16 16.71
N LYS A 70 9.25 8.29 17.89
CA LYS A 70 8.66 9.00 19.01
C LYS A 70 8.35 10.46 18.68
N THR A 71 9.25 11.16 18.00
CA THR A 71 9.09 12.59 17.71
C THR A 71 8.28 12.89 16.45
N THR A 72 8.27 11.96 15.49
CA THR A 72 7.73 12.21 14.15
C THR A 72 6.42 11.48 13.90
N LEU A 73 6.29 10.26 14.43
CA LEU A 73 5.17 9.36 14.16
C LEU A 73 4.22 9.23 15.36
N PHE A 74 4.76 9.27 16.59
CA PHE A 74 4.03 9.01 17.83
C PHE A 74 4.09 10.17 18.83
N SER A 75 4.37 11.39 18.38
CA SER A 75 4.62 12.56 19.24
C SER A 75 3.47 12.95 20.16
N GLN A 76 2.25 12.58 19.79
CA GLN A 76 1.04 12.85 20.56
C GLN A 76 0.79 11.82 21.69
N TYR A 77 1.47 10.67 21.69
CA TYR A 77 1.29 9.62 22.69
C TYR A 77 2.26 9.79 23.86
N LYS A 78 1.89 9.27 25.03
CA LYS A 78 2.70 9.32 26.26
C LYS A 78 2.57 8.04 27.08
N GLY A 79 3.54 7.81 27.97
CA GLY A 79 3.54 6.68 28.91
C GLY A 79 3.55 5.32 28.21
N ASP A 80 2.93 4.33 28.84
CA ASP A 80 2.96 2.93 28.40
C ASP A 80 2.44 2.73 26.97
N LYS A 81 1.43 3.51 26.54
CA LYS A 81 0.91 3.47 25.16
C LYS A 81 1.97 3.86 24.15
N LEU A 82 2.77 4.90 24.43
CA LEU A 82 3.87 5.32 23.57
C LEU A 82 4.93 4.23 23.49
N ASP A 83 5.33 3.66 24.63
CA ASP A 83 6.37 2.63 24.65
C ASP A 83 5.94 1.37 23.89
N ALA A 84 4.69 0.94 24.05
CA ALA A 84 4.11 -0.17 23.29
C ALA A 84 4.06 0.11 21.78
N LEU A 85 3.60 1.29 21.37
CA LEU A 85 3.58 1.69 19.96
C LEU A 85 4.98 1.69 19.34
N LEU A 86 5.98 2.18 20.07
CA LEU A 86 7.36 2.23 19.62
C LEU A 86 7.97 0.84 19.43
N GLU A 87 7.80 -0.06 20.40
CA GLU A 87 8.31 -1.42 20.28
C GLU A 87 7.61 -2.18 19.17
N ASN A 88 6.27 -2.11 19.10
CA ASN A 88 5.51 -2.73 18.02
C ASN A 88 5.96 -2.19 16.66
N ALA A 89 6.18 -0.88 16.53
CA ALA A 89 6.60 -0.27 15.26
C ALA A 89 8.00 -0.75 14.84
N LEU A 90 8.93 -0.86 15.79
CA LEU A 90 10.26 -1.40 15.51
C LEU A 90 10.20 -2.86 15.05
N ASP A 91 9.24 -3.63 15.57
CA ASP A 91 9.08 -5.04 15.23
C ASP A 91 8.29 -5.27 13.94
N ASN A 92 7.43 -4.33 13.52
CA ASN A 92 6.53 -4.51 12.37
C ASN A 92 6.89 -3.66 11.14
N PHE A 93 7.60 -2.53 11.30
CA PHE A 93 7.91 -1.61 10.20
C PHE A 93 9.26 -1.91 9.53
N HIS A 94 9.33 -3.03 8.81
CA HIS A 94 10.49 -3.47 8.01
C HIS A 94 10.06 -3.88 6.58
N GLN A 95 10.96 -4.23 5.66
CA GLN A 95 10.64 -4.46 4.24
C GLN A 95 9.69 -5.64 4.02
N THR A 96 9.82 -6.69 4.83
CA THR A 96 8.86 -7.82 4.89
C THR A 96 7.74 -7.57 5.89
N GLY A 97 7.66 -6.33 6.37
CA GLY A 97 6.80 -5.85 7.44
C GLY A 97 5.40 -5.51 6.96
N LEU A 98 4.59 -5.06 7.91
CA LEU A 98 3.17 -4.83 7.74
C LEU A 98 2.86 -3.76 6.67
N GLN A 99 3.75 -2.79 6.49
CA GLN A 99 3.58 -1.69 5.56
C GLN A 99 3.80 -2.07 4.09
N HIS A 100 4.31 -3.28 3.82
CA HIS A 100 4.48 -3.83 2.48
C HIS A 100 3.62 -5.08 2.24
N ALA A 101 2.55 -5.25 3.02
CA ALA A 101 1.79 -6.49 3.10
C ALA A 101 1.18 -6.95 1.77
N THR A 102 0.92 -6.05 0.82
CA THR A 102 0.41 -6.44 -0.51
C THR A 102 1.49 -6.61 -1.57
N ASN A 103 2.66 -6.03 -1.38
CA ASN A 103 3.79 -6.15 -2.31
C ASN A 103 4.27 -7.61 -2.48
N PHE A 104 4.13 -8.45 -1.44
CA PHE A 104 4.49 -9.87 -1.49
C PHE A 104 3.46 -10.76 -2.21
N ASN A 105 2.21 -10.33 -2.34
CA ASN A 105 1.15 -11.17 -2.91
C ASN A 105 1.16 -11.20 -4.42
N THR A 106 1.79 -10.22 -5.07
CA THR A 106 1.81 -10.08 -6.53
C THR A 106 3.02 -10.77 -7.14
N ASN A 107 4.12 -10.89 -6.39
CA ASN A 107 5.33 -11.63 -6.79
C ASN A 107 5.14 -13.16 -6.81
N LEU A 108 4.11 -13.68 -6.16
CA LEU A 108 3.78 -15.11 -6.13
C LEU A 108 2.81 -15.55 -7.22
N VAL A 109 2.30 -14.62 -8.03
CA VAL A 109 1.38 -14.95 -9.12
C VAL A 109 2.10 -14.89 -10.46
N SER A 110 2.99 -15.84 -10.69
CA SER A 110 3.36 -16.24 -12.03
C SER A 110 2.18 -17.01 -12.64
N SER A 111 1.16 -16.30 -13.13
CA SER A 111 0.38 -16.90 -14.23
C SER A 111 1.39 -17.14 -15.35
N ASN A 112 1.37 -18.30 -15.99
CA ASN A 112 2.47 -18.75 -16.84
C ASN A 112 2.81 -17.81 -18.02
N SER A 113 2.07 -16.71 -18.26
CA SER A 113 2.30 -15.76 -19.35
C SER A 113 2.78 -14.35 -19.00
N VAL A 114 2.25 -13.70 -17.97
CA VAL A 114 2.52 -12.28 -17.69
C VAL A 114 3.08 -12.12 -16.29
N LYS A 115 4.18 -11.36 -16.16
CA LYS A 115 4.80 -10.98 -14.89
C LYS A 115 4.72 -9.46 -14.72
N CYS A 116 4.21 -9.01 -13.58
CA CYS A 116 4.38 -7.62 -13.17
C CYS A 116 5.80 -7.40 -12.63
N THR A 117 6.41 -6.28 -12.95
CA THR A 117 7.66 -5.86 -12.30
C THR A 117 7.38 -5.26 -10.92
N ASP A 118 8.44 -4.89 -10.20
CA ASP A 118 8.32 -4.19 -8.91
C ASP A 118 7.44 -2.93 -9.06
N PRO A 119 6.47 -2.71 -8.15
CA PRO A 119 5.58 -1.56 -8.23
C PRO A 119 6.29 -0.27 -7.79
N LEU A 120 5.82 0.84 -8.36
CA LEU A 120 6.04 2.15 -7.74
C LEU A 120 5.19 2.21 -6.47
N SER A 121 5.86 2.17 -5.32
CA SER A 121 5.22 2.00 -4.01
C SER A 121 5.20 3.33 -3.25
N ARG A 122 4.06 3.67 -2.64
CA ARG A 122 3.92 4.78 -1.70
C ARG A 122 3.31 4.28 -0.41
N ILE A 123 3.86 4.69 0.72
CA ILE A 123 3.34 4.37 2.05
C ILE A 123 3.11 5.66 2.82
N ASP A 124 1.85 5.88 3.21
CA ASP A 124 1.45 7.01 4.04
C ASP A 124 1.15 6.54 5.45
N PHE A 125 1.83 7.14 6.43
CA PHE A 125 1.53 7.02 7.84
C PHE A 125 0.76 8.26 8.28
N THR A 126 -0.45 8.09 8.81
CA THR A 126 -1.28 9.18 9.33
C THR A 126 -1.57 8.93 10.81
N SER A 127 -1.17 9.86 11.66
CA SER A 127 -1.41 9.76 13.10
C SER A 127 -2.92 9.85 13.40
N THR A 128 -3.42 9.00 14.28
CA THR A 128 -4.86 8.95 14.67
C THR A 128 -5.00 9.11 16.18
N GLU A 129 -6.17 8.93 16.80
CA GLU A 129 -6.26 8.99 18.28
C GLU A 129 -5.67 7.74 18.97
N ASP A 130 -5.64 6.60 18.24
CA ASP A 130 -5.31 5.29 18.81
C ASP A 130 -4.03 4.64 18.28
N GLY A 131 -3.42 5.23 17.27
CA GLY A 131 -2.10 4.86 16.79
C GLY A 131 -1.83 5.54 15.45
N VAL A 132 -1.66 4.75 14.40
CA VAL A 132 -1.39 5.24 13.06
C VAL A 132 -2.25 4.48 12.05
N LEU A 133 -2.90 5.22 11.15
CA LEU A 133 -3.45 4.66 9.93
C LEU A 133 -2.32 4.56 8.92
N VAL A 134 -2.04 3.35 8.45
CA VAL A 134 -1.07 3.12 7.39
C VAL A 134 -1.80 2.82 6.10
N LYS A 135 -1.42 3.51 5.04
CA LYS A 135 -1.91 3.28 3.68
C LYS A 135 -0.75 2.90 2.78
N GLU A 136 -0.80 1.71 2.21
CA GLU A 136 0.09 1.25 1.14
C GLU A 136 -0.62 1.47 -0.21
N ASP A 137 0.07 2.07 -1.17
CA ASP A 137 -0.39 2.28 -2.54
C ASP A 137 0.69 1.80 -3.52
N ASN A 138 0.40 0.72 -4.24
CA ASN A 138 1.33 0.12 -5.20
C ASN A 138 0.78 0.28 -6.61
N LYS A 139 1.55 0.91 -7.50
CA LYS A 139 1.21 1.06 -8.92
C LYS A 139 2.12 0.21 -9.79
N TYR A 140 1.53 -0.67 -10.59
CA TYR A 140 2.23 -1.53 -11.53
C TYR A 140 2.15 -0.93 -12.93
N GLN A 141 3.24 -0.30 -13.38
CA GLN A 141 3.31 0.37 -14.69
C GLN A 141 4.06 -0.43 -15.75
N GLU A 142 4.83 -1.46 -15.35
CA GLU A 142 5.56 -2.31 -16.29
C GLU A 142 5.16 -3.78 -16.12
N ILE A 143 4.93 -4.44 -17.25
CA ILE A 143 4.68 -5.87 -17.35
C ILE A 143 5.60 -6.53 -18.38
N VAL A 144 5.90 -7.81 -18.15
CA VAL A 144 6.74 -8.63 -19.02
C VAL A 144 5.98 -9.89 -19.42
N ASP A 145 5.75 -10.08 -20.72
CA ASP A 145 5.12 -11.28 -21.28
C ASP A 145 6.16 -12.39 -21.60
N LYS A 146 5.71 -13.61 -21.91
CA LYS A 146 6.51 -14.81 -22.27
C LYS A 146 7.59 -14.52 -23.33
N GLY A 147 7.33 -13.58 -24.24
CA GLY A 147 8.28 -13.16 -25.27
C GLY A 147 9.34 -12.16 -24.80
N LYS A 148 9.43 -11.86 -23.49
CA LYS A 148 10.24 -10.76 -22.90
C LYS A 148 9.91 -9.37 -23.46
N LYS A 149 8.76 -9.23 -24.12
CA LYS A 149 8.25 -7.92 -24.50
C LYS A 149 7.83 -7.20 -23.23
N ARG A 150 8.41 -6.03 -23.02
CA ARG A 150 8.07 -5.11 -21.94
C ARG A 150 6.99 -4.18 -22.45
N ASP A 151 5.89 -4.09 -21.72
CA ASP A 151 4.93 -3.02 -21.87
C ASP A 151 5.08 -2.10 -20.67
N LEU A 152 5.40 -0.84 -20.94
CA LEU A 152 5.64 0.19 -19.93
C LEU A 152 4.70 1.34 -20.18
N ILE A 153 3.87 1.63 -19.19
CA ILE A 153 3.06 2.83 -19.14
C ILE A 153 3.91 3.97 -18.58
N THR A 154 4.21 4.96 -19.42
CA THR A 154 5.01 6.13 -19.04
C THR A 154 4.19 7.25 -18.41
N ASP A 155 2.87 7.24 -18.57
CA ASP A 155 1.97 8.20 -17.95
C ASP A 155 1.80 7.86 -16.46
N PRO A 156 2.19 8.76 -15.51
CA PRO A 156 2.16 8.50 -14.08
C PRO A 156 0.75 8.27 -13.51
N ASN A 157 -0.29 8.65 -14.24
CA ASN A 157 -1.68 8.47 -13.86
C ASN A 157 -2.28 7.17 -14.37
N LYS A 158 -1.58 6.47 -15.27
CA LYS A 158 -2.00 5.19 -15.81
C LYS A 158 -1.15 4.06 -15.23
N TYR A 159 -1.75 2.89 -15.17
CA TYR A 159 -1.17 1.68 -14.61
C TYR A 159 -1.88 0.48 -15.19
N HIS A 160 -1.23 -0.67 -15.16
CA HIS A 160 -1.86 -1.94 -15.52
C HIS A 160 -2.70 -2.48 -14.35
N ALA A 161 -2.16 -2.32 -13.14
CA ALA A 161 -2.82 -2.66 -11.89
C ALA A 161 -2.40 -1.69 -10.79
N ARG A 162 -3.26 -1.54 -9.79
CA ARG A 162 -3.01 -0.79 -8.56
C ARG A 162 -3.59 -1.56 -7.39
N THR A 163 -2.84 -1.64 -6.30
CA THR A 163 -3.36 -2.14 -5.03
C THR A 163 -3.26 -1.03 -3.99
N THR A 164 -4.32 -0.86 -3.22
CA THR A 164 -4.36 0.09 -2.11
C THR A 164 -4.81 -0.64 -0.86
N THR A 165 -3.97 -0.64 0.18
CA THR A 165 -4.26 -1.30 1.46
C THR A 165 -4.27 -0.26 2.55
N GLN A 166 -5.25 -0.34 3.44
CA GLN A 166 -5.30 0.48 4.64
C GLN A 166 -5.47 -0.40 5.87
N TYR A 167 -4.70 -0.11 6.91
CA TYR A 167 -4.84 -0.76 8.19
C TYR A 167 -4.56 0.21 9.33
N SER A 168 -5.26 -0.01 10.44
CA SER A 168 -4.96 0.64 11.72
C SER A 168 -3.83 -0.11 12.40
N PHE A 169 -2.88 0.64 12.95
CA PHE A 169 -1.80 0.15 13.79
C PHE A 169 -1.91 0.80 15.16
N THR A 170 -2.02 0.00 16.21
CA THR A 170 -2.28 0.43 17.59
C THR A 170 -1.33 -0.27 18.57
N ASP A 171 -1.39 0.11 19.83
CA ASP A 171 -0.67 -0.56 20.94
C ASP A 171 -1.12 -2.02 21.13
N LYS A 172 -2.33 -2.37 20.67
CA LYS A 172 -2.91 -3.71 20.76
C LYS A 172 -2.61 -4.60 19.54
N GLY A 173 -1.99 -4.05 18.49
CA GLY A 173 -1.75 -4.75 17.23
C GLY A 173 -2.32 -3.98 16.04
N TYR A 174 -2.63 -4.70 14.96
CA TYR A 174 -3.14 -4.10 13.72
C TYR A 174 -4.50 -4.65 13.30
N GLU A 175 -5.25 -3.84 12.56
CA GLU A 175 -6.55 -4.20 12.00
C GLU A 175 -6.63 -3.72 10.55
N ILE A 176 -6.89 -4.63 9.61
CA ILE A 176 -7.02 -4.29 8.19
C ILE A 176 -8.38 -3.64 7.99
N GLN A 177 -8.38 -2.40 7.50
CA GLN A 177 -9.60 -1.66 7.21
C GLN A 177 -10.07 -1.89 5.78
N SER A 178 -9.13 -1.89 4.83
CA SER A 178 -9.45 -2.07 3.42
C SER A 178 -8.28 -2.64 2.62
N LEU A 179 -8.61 -3.37 1.57
CA LEU A 179 -7.69 -3.79 0.52
C LEU A 179 -8.46 -3.69 -0.79
N GLU A 180 -8.11 -2.71 -1.61
CA GLU A 180 -8.67 -2.44 -2.93
C GLU A 180 -7.67 -2.87 -4.00
N ILE A 181 -8.19 -3.48 -5.06
CA ILE A 181 -7.46 -3.82 -6.28
C ILE A 181 -8.18 -3.16 -7.43
N ASP A 182 -7.45 -2.43 -8.27
CA ASP A 182 -7.93 -1.88 -9.53
C ASP A 182 -7.04 -2.36 -10.68
N CYS A 183 -7.61 -3.13 -11.61
CA CYS A 183 -6.91 -3.71 -12.75
C CYS A 183 -7.55 -3.28 -14.08
N PRO A 184 -7.28 -2.07 -14.58
CA PRO A 184 -7.82 -1.61 -15.86
C PRO A 184 -7.36 -2.46 -17.05
N SER A 185 -6.19 -3.10 -16.97
CA SER A 185 -5.67 -3.99 -18.02
C SER A 185 -6.23 -5.41 -17.86
N ARG A 186 -6.92 -5.91 -18.89
CA ARG A 186 -7.50 -7.27 -18.87
C ARG A 186 -6.42 -8.35 -18.82
N GLU A 187 -5.28 -8.08 -19.44
CA GLU A 187 -4.15 -8.98 -19.59
C GLU A 187 -3.46 -9.29 -18.25
N VAL A 188 -3.58 -8.39 -17.27
CA VAL A 188 -3.04 -8.57 -15.92
C VAL A 188 -4.11 -8.92 -14.89
N ALA A 189 -5.39 -8.81 -15.23
CA ALA A 189 -6.48 -9.03 -14.29
C ALA A 189 -6.39 -10.42 -13.64
N ASP A 190 -6.01 -11.47 -14.37
CA ASP A 190 -5.86 -12.84 -13.81
C ASP A 190 -4.61 -13.03 -12.91
N VAL A 191 -3.69 -12.07 -12.90
CA VAL A 191 -2.57 -12.03 -11.95
C VAL A 191 -3.07 -11.60 -10.57
N PHE A 192 -3.92 -10.57 -10.51
CA PHE A 192 -4.39 -10.03 -9.22
C PHE A 192 -5.72 -10.66 -8.78
N ASP A 193 -6.58 -11.03 -9.73
CA ASP A 193 -7.92 -11.57 -9.49
C ASP A 193 -7.95 -13.10 -9.57
N LYS A 194 -7.81 -13.72 -8.40
CA LYS A 194 -7.87 -15.16 -8.18
C LYS A 194 -9.26 -15.73 -8.00
N ARG A 195 -10.27 -14.89 -8.04
CA ARG A 195 -11.66 -15.32 -7.95
C ARG A 195 -12.04 -16.18 -9.14
N ASP A 196 -12.99 -17.07 -8.93
CA ASP A 196 -13.55 -17.84 -10.03
C ASP A 196 -14.38 -16.94 -10.98
N LEU A 197 -14.75 -17.49 -12.14
CA LEU A 197 -15.49 -16.74 -13.14
C LEU A 197 -16.82 -16.18 -12.61
N TRP A 198 -17.48 -16.88 -11.68
CA TRP A 198 -18.79 -16.49 -11.18
C TRP A 198 -18.70 -15.36 -10.16
N GLU A 199 -17.70 -15.41 -9.29
CA GLU A 199 -17.33 -14.33 -8.39
C GLU A 199 -16.93 -13.07 -9.17
N LYS A 200 -16.20 -13.21 -10.28
CA LYS A 200 -15.85 -12.11 -11.19
C LYS A 200 -17.09 -11.46 -11.81
N ILE A 201 -18.05 -12.27 -12.28
CA ILE A 201 -19.34 -11.78 -12.83
C ILE A 201 -20.16 -11.07 -11.75
N SER A 202 -20.26 -11.66 -10.55
CA SER A 202 -20.99 -11.08 -9.42
C SER A 202 -20.44 -9.71 -9.01
N GLN A 203 -19.11 -9.58 -8.96
CA GLN A 203 -18.45 -8.30 -8.67
C GLN A 203 -18.74 -7.26 -9.75
N TYR A 204 -18.66 -7.64 -11.03
CA TYR A 204 -18.95 -6.72 -12.13
C TYR A 204 -20.37 -6.16 -12.04
N ILE A 205 -21.36 -7.02 -11.77
CA ILE A 205 -22.75 -6.61 -11.56
C ILE A 205 -22.86 -5.70 -10.34
N SER A 206 -22.17 -6.02 -9.24
CA SER A 206 -22.16 -5.20 -8.02
C SER A 206 -21.61 -3.79 -8.27
N ASN A 207 -20.54 -3.67 -9.06
CA ASN A 207 -19.97 -2.38 -9.47
C ASN A 207 -20.96 -1.58 -10.34
N LEU A 208 -21.62 -2.22 -11.31
CA LEU A 208 -22.65 -1.56 -12.13
C LEU A 208 -23.82 -1.04 -11.28
N ILE A 209 -24.26 -1.80 -10.28
CA ILE A 209 -25.32 -1.38 -9.36
C ILE A 209 -24.84 -0.21 -8.48
N ALA A 210 -23.60 -0.25 -7.99
CA ALA A 210 -23.03 0.83 -7.19
C ALA A 210 -22.96 2.14 -8.00
N ASP A 211 -22.47 2.08 -9.23
CA ASP A 211 -22.40 3.25 -10.13
C ASP A 211 -23.78 3.78 -10.49
N TRP A 212 -24.74 2.88 -10.76
CA TRP A 212 -26.12 3.28 -11.03
C TRP A 212 -26.76 4.00 -9.83
N LYS A 213 -26.48 3.53 -8.61
CA LYS A 213 -26.94 4.16 -7.37
C LYS A 213 -26.24 5.48 -7.05
N ALA A 214 -24.97 5.63 -7.43
CA ALA A 214 -24.22 6.87 -7.21
C ALA A 214 -24.77 8.04 -8.05
N GLY A 215 -25.43 7.75 -9.18
CA GLY A 215 -26.08 8.75 -10.03
C GLY A 215 -25.12 9.79 -10.63
N PRO A 216 -25.59 10.67 -11.53
CA PRO A 216 -24.77 11.73 -12.14
C PRO A 216 -24.44 12.91 -11.22
N GLU A 217 -24.91 12.93 -9.96
CA GLU A 217 -24.95 14.16 -9.14
C GLU A 217 -23.69 14.41 -8.29
N ALA A 218 -22.78 13.43 -8.15
CA ALA A 218 -21.60 13.56 -7.31
C ALA A 218 -20.49 14.48 -7.87
N GLU A 219 -20.55 14.89 -9.14
CA GLU A 219 -19.56 15.81 -9.74
C GLU A 219 -19.97 17.29 -9.71
N SER A 220 -21.18 17.64 -9.23
CA SER A 220 -21.70 19.03 -9.31
C SER A 220 -21.46 19.93 -8.09
N THR A 221 -20.99 19.41 -6.96
CA THR A 221 -20.75 20.21 -5.74
C THR A 221 -19.29 20.64 -5.53
N GLY A 222 -18.47 20.61 -6.57
CA GLY A 222 -17.04 20.96 -6.51
C GLY A 222 -16.60 22.15 -7.38
N MET A 223 -17.52 22.99 -7.86
CA MET A 223 -17.17 24.28 -8.47
C MET A 223 -18.19 25.33 -8.06
N SER A 224 -17.98 25.98 -6.90
CA SER A 224 -18.44 27.35 -6.67
C SER A 224 -17.57 28.00 -5.59
N MET A 225 -16.89 29.07 -6.03
CA MET A 225 -16.05 30.05 -5.34
C MET A 225 -14.62 29.64 -4.97
#